data_AF-A0A4Q6AP66-F1
#
_entry.id   AF-A0A4Q6AP66-F1
#
_cell.length_a   1.000
_cell.length_b   1.000
_cell.length_c   1.000
_cell.angle_alpha   90.00
_cell.angle_beta   90.00
_cell.angle_gamma   90.00
#
_symmetry.space_group_name_H-M   'P 1'
#
loop_
_entity.id
_entity.type
_entity.pdbx_description
1 polymer ?
#
loop_
_entity_poly.entity_id
_entity_poly.type
_entity_poly.pdbx_seq_one_letter_code
_entity_poly.pdbx_strand_id
1 'polypeptide(L)'
;MKHIVLALAASLTIGGTVLAQTAAVTNAFMYRKDGKLEQARTEIDKAITHEKTMGNAKTWYFRGEIYEDMAASNKPEIQQKTPSNALKIAYDSYKKAVELDKKGGEYATKGKARMQNIYPPVFNKAVKNLEAKKYDEAIEAFEFAKEMRPADTVVYLYT
;
A
#
# COMPACT_ATOMS: atom_id res chain seq x y z
N MET A 1 -25.18 -34.62 -51.40
CA MET A 1 -25.16 -33.24 -50.88
C MET A 1 -26.29 -33.13 -49.85
N LYS A 2 -26.13 -32.87 -48.56
CA LYS A 2 -25.10 -32.11 -47.83
C LYS A 2 -24.95 -32.69 -46.39
N HIS A 3 -23.70 -33.03 -46.04
CA HIS A 3 -22.97 -32.95 -44.75
C HIS A 3 -23.80 -32.96 -43.43
N ILE A 4 -23.74 -34.00 -42.58
CA ILE A 4 -22.73 -34.31 -41.53
C ILE A 4 -22.47 -33.15 -40.55
N VAL A 5 -22.95 -33.36 -39.30
CA VAL A 5 -22.44 -33.01 -37.95
C VAL A 5 -21.90 -31.60 -37.72
N LEU A 6 -22.41 -30.91 -36.69
CA LEU A 6 -21.56 -30.23 -35.70
C LEU A 6 -22.36 -29.80 -34.46
N ALA A 7 -22.22 -30.58 -33.39
CA ALA A 7 -22.44 -30.12 -32.02
C ALA A 7 -21.24 -29.24 -31.63
N LEU A 8 -21.47 -27.96 -31.36
CA LEU A 8 -20.43 -27.06 -30.84
C LEU A 8 -20.75 -26.73 -29.37
N ALA A 9 -20.06 -27.43 -28.48
CA ALA A 9 -19.88 -27.02 -27.10
C ALA A 9 -19.01 -25.75 -27.08
N ALA A 10 -19.59 -24.61 -26.73
CA ALA A 10 -18.85 -23.41 -26.38
C ALA A 10 -18.67 -23.33 -24.86
N SER A 11 -17.85 -24.23 -24.32
CA SER A 11 -17.26 -24.10 -23.00
C SER A 11 -16.19 -23.01 -23.06
N LEU A 12 -16.58 -21.74 -22.96
CA LEU A 12 -15.66 -20.61 -22.93
C LEU A 12 -14.94 -20.55 -21.57
N THR A 13 -13.83 -21.29 -21.49
CA THR A 13 -12.60 -20.98 -20.75
C THR A 13 -12.70 -19.99 -19.58
N ILE A 14 -13.15 -20.46 -18.42
CA ILE A 14 -12.82 -19.86 -17.12
C ILE A 14 -11.61 -20.62 -16.58
N GLY A 15 -10.40 -20.28 -17.01
CA GLY A 15 -9.20 -21.00 -16.58
C GLY A 15 -7.91 -20.18 -16.51
N GLY A 16 -7.83 -19.08 -17.27
CA GLY A 16 -6.60 -18.27 -17.36
C GLY A 16 -6.42 -17.21 -16.27
N THR A 17 -7.47 -16.83 -15.55
CA THR A 17 -7.41 -15.72 -14.56
C THR A 17 -6.91 -16.17 -13.19
N VAL A 18 -7.10 -17.44 -12.84
CA VAL A 18 -6.94 -17.95 -11.47
C VAL A 18 -5.48 -18.07 -11.03
N LEU A 19 -4.55 -18.32 -11.97
CA LEU A 19 -3.11 -18.42 -11.69
C LEU A 19 -2.39 -17.06 -11.76
N ALA A 20 -2.88 -16.15 -12.60
CA ALA A 20 -2.27 -14.83 -12.81
C ALA A 20 -2.45 -13.89 -11.60
N GLN A 21 -3.57 -13.99 -10.88
CA GLN A 21 -3.87 -13.06 -9.77
C GLN A 21 -3.01 -13.30 -8.51
N THR A 22 -2.51 -14.52 -8.26
CA THR A 22 -1.51 -14.76 -7.22
C THR A 22 -0.10 -14.25 -7.58
N ALA A 23 0.20 -14.10 -8.88
CA ALA A 23 1.48 -13.56 -9.33
C ALA A 23 1.62 -12.06 -9.05
N ALA A 24 0.52 -11.33 -8.87
CA ALA A 24 0.53 -9.88 -8.64
C ALA A 24 1.38 -9.48 -7.42
N VAL A 25 1.33 -10.23 -6.31
CA VAL A 25 2.16 -9.94 -5.12
C VAL A 25 3.64 -10.13 -5.42
N THR A 26 4.00 -11.18 -6.15
CA THR A 26 5.38 -11.46 -6.56
C THR A 26 5.88 -10.40 -7.54
N ASN A 27 5.07 -10.05 -8.55
CA ASN A 27 5.41 -9.01 -9.52
C ASN A 27 5.59 -7.66 -8.84
N ALA A 28 4.69 -7.29 -7.92
CA ALA A 28 4.80 -6.06 -7.15
C ALA A 28 6.13 -5.99 -6.39
N PHE A 29 6.52 -7.08 -5.73
CA PHE A 29 7.80 -7.17 -5.04
C PHE A 29 9.00 -7.04 -5.97
N MET A 30 8.97 -7.72 -7.13
CA MET A 30 10.04 -7.64 -8.12
C MET A 30 10.15 -6.24 -8.73
N TYR A 31 9.03 -5.63 -9.12
CA TYR A 31 9.01 -4.26 -9.63
C TYR A 31 9.48 -3.24 -8.60
N ARG A 32 9.13 -3.42 -7.32
CA ARG A 32 9.65 -2.60 -6.23
C ARG A 32 11.17 -2.71 -6.15
N LYS A 33 11.72 -3.93 -6.16
CA LYS A 33 13.17 -4.16 -6.15
C LYS A 33 13.89 -3.55 -7.33
N ASP A 34 13.26 -3.54 -8.50
CA ASP A 34 13.76 -2.91 -9.72
C ASP A 34 13.60 -1.37 -9.72
N GLY A 35 12.99 -0.77 -8.69
CA GLY A 35 12.68 0.66 -8.63
C GLY A 35 11.54 1.10 -9.55
N LYS A 36 10.80 0.16 -10.14
CA LYS A 36 9.63 0.38 -11.01
C LYS A 36 8.37 0.58 -10.16
N LEU A 37 8.37 1.64 -9.34
CA LEU A 37 7.37 1.83 -8.27
C LEU A 37 5.93 1.98 -8.77
N GLU A 38 5.71 2.58 -9.94
CA GLU A 38 4.36 2.68 -10.52
C GLU A 38 3.78 1.31 -10.91
N GLN A 39 4.62 0.45 -11.52
CA GLN A 39 4.23 -0.91 -11.87
C GLN A 39 4.00 -1.73 -10.58
N ALA A 40 4.88 -1.55 -9.59
CA ALA A 40 4.74 -2.19 -8.28
C ALA A 40 3.40 -1.81 -7.61
N ARG A 41 3.05 -0.52 -7.59
CA ARG A 41 1.77 -0.02 -7.08
C ARG A 41 0.60 -0.66 -7.81
N THR A 42 0.65 -0.65 -9.14
CA THR A 42 -0.42 -1.19 -9.98
C THR A 42 -0.70 -2.66 -9.66
N GLU A 43 0.34 -3.46 -9.47
CA GLU A 43 0.18 -4.87 -9.14
C GLU A 43 -0.28 -5.09 -7.69
N ILE A 44 0.26 -4.34 -6.72
CA ILE A 44 -0.12 -4.54 -5.32
C ILE A 44 -1.53 -4.05 -5.01
N ASP A 45 -1.99 -2.98 -5.66
CA ASP A 45 -3.35 -2.46 -5.47
C ASP A 45 -4.39 -3.43 -6.05
N LYS A 46 -4.07 -4.17 -7.12
CA LYS A 46 -4.90 -5.30 -7.58
C LYS A 46 -4.88 -6.45 -6.58
N ALA A 47 -3.73 -6.74 -5.98
CA ALA A 47 -3.58 -7.88 -5.08
C ALA A 47 -4.37 -7.71 -3.77
N ILE A 48 -4.54 -6.49 -3.26
CA ILE A 48 -5.34 -6.28 -2.04
C ILE A 48 -6.85 -6.45 -2.23
N THR A 49 -7.35 -6.42 -3.47
CA THR A 49 -8.79 -6.61 -3.76
C THR A 49 -9.13 -8.03 -4.18
N HIS A 50 -8.12 -8.89 -4.37
CA HIS A 50 -8.32 -10.24 -4.87
C HIS A 50 -8.47 -11.25 -3.73
N GLU A 51 -9.46 -12.14 -3.84
CA GLU A 51 -9.92 -13.05 -2.77
C GLU A 51 -8.78 -13.89 -2.14
N LYS A 52 -7.81 -14.34 -2.95
CA LYS A 52 -6.72 -15.20 -2.46
C LYS A 52 -5.59 -14.44 -1.76
N THR A 53 -5.53 -13.12 -1.96
CA THR A 53 -4.37 -12.30 -1.55
C THR A 53 -4.75 -11.20 -0.56
N MET A 54 -6.03 -10.81 -0.52
CA MET A 54 -6.56 -9.81 0.42
C MET A 54 -6.46 -10.26 1.90
N GLY A 55 -6.48 -11.57 2.16
CA GLY A 55 -6.30 -12.13 3.51
C GLY A 55 -4.84 -12.39 3.90
N ASN A 56 -3.87 -12.09 3.04
CA ASN A 56 -2.47 -12.39 3.28
C ASN A 56 -1.70 -11.17 3.80
N ALA A 57 -1.15 -11.28 5.01
CA ALA A 57 -0.36 -10.22 5.64
C ALA A 57 0.81 -9.72 4.77
N LYS A 58 1.46 -10.60 4.00
CA LYS A 58 2.55 -10.25 3.09
C LYS A 58 2.12 -9.24 2.02
N THR A 59 0.90 -9.40 1.49
CA THR A 59 0.34 -8.50 0.47
C THR A 59 0.27 -7.07 1.02
N TRP A 60 -0.30 -6.92 2.20
CA TRP A 60 -0.46 -5.63 2.84
C TRP A 60 0.89 -5.03 3.28
N TYR A 61 1.81 -5.86 3.77
CA TYR A 61 3.15 -5.40 4.11
C TYR A 61 3.89 -4.85 2.88
N PHE A 62 3.87 -5.55 1.75
CA PHE A 62 4.49 -5.05 0.51
C PHE A 62 3.79 -3.82 -0.05
N ARG A 63 2.48 -3.69 0.12
CA ARG A 63 1.78 -2.44 -0.21
C ARG A 63 2.32 -1.28 0.61
N GLY A 64 2.52 -1.49 1.91
CA GLY A 64 3.16 -0.52 2.78
C GLY A 64 4.52 -0.05 2.26
N GLU A 65 5.40 -1.00 1.93
CA GLU A 65 6.75 -0.67 1.47
C GLU A 65 6.75 0.08 0.12
N ILE A 66 5.86 -0.29 -0.81
CA ILE A 66 5.75 0.37 -2.11
C ILE A 66 5.31 1.83 -1.93
N TYR A 67 4.31 2.08 -1.09
CA TYR A 67 3.83 3.44 -0.84
C TYR A 67 4.82 4.29 -0.04
N GLU A 68 5.59 3.71 0.90
CA GLU A 68 6.73 4.41 1.54
C GLU A 68 7.79 4.80 0.51
N ASP A 69 8.21 3.87 -0.35
CA ASP A 69 9.22 4.14 -1.37
C ASP A 69 8.75 5.21 -2.37
N MET A 70 7.46 5.19 -2.73
CA MET A 70 6.86 6.23 -3.57
C MET A 70 6.86 7.60 -2.89
N ALA A 71 6.56 7.67 -1.60
CA ALA A 71 6.58 8.90 -0.81
C ALA A 71 8.01 9.44 -0.59
N ALA A 72 9.00 8.55 -0.48
CA ALA A 72 10.41 8.90 -0.30
C ALA A 72 11.16 9.15 -1.62
N SER A 73 10.51 8.95 -2.76
CA SER A 73 11.16 9.08 -4.07
C SER A 73 11.49 10.54 -4.40
N ASN A 74 12.71 10.78 -4.89
CA ASN A 74 13.14 12.08 -5.42
C ASN A 74 12.94 12.21 -6.93
N LYS A 75 12.36 11.20 -7.58
CA LYS A 75 12.12 11.18 -9.03
C LYS A 75 10.82 11.92 -9.35
N PRO A 76 10.84 13.01 -10.14
CA PRO A 76 9.64 13.80 -10.45
C PRO A 76 8.50 12.96 -11.04
N GLU A 77 8.82 12.00 -11.91
CA GLU A 77 7.85 11.12 -12.55
C GLU A 77 7.14 10.16 -11.57
N ILE A 78 7.80 9.82 -10.45
CA ILE A 78 7.17 9.05 -9.38
C ILE A 78 6.36 9.99 -8.49
N GLN A 79 6.92 11.13 -8.09
CA GLN A 79 6.24 12.10 -7.22
C GLN A 79 4.90 12.58 -7.80
N GLN A 80 4.84 12.85 -9.11
CA GLN A 80 3.60 13.24 -9.79
C GLN A 80 2.51 12.17 -9.73
N LYS A 81 2.90 10.89 -9.60
CA LYS A 81 1.99 9.75 -9.53
C LYS A 81 1.74 9.30 -8.10
N THR A 82 2.53 9.75 -7.13
CA THR A 82 2.38 9.43 -5.71
C THR A 82 1.17 10.14 -5.13
N PRO A 83 0.20 9.42 -4.54
CA PRO A 83 -0.92 10.06 -3.86
C PRO A 83 -0.45 10.94 -2.69
N SER A 84 -1.13 12.07 -2.46
CA SER A 84 -0.78 13.00 -1.38
C SER A 84 -0.78 12.35 0.02
N ASN A 85 -1.64 11.33 0.19
CA ASN A 85 -1.79 10.53 1.40
C ASN A 85 -0.98 9.21 1.38
N ALA A 86 0.06 9.08 0.53
CA ALA A 86 0.83 7.84 0.39
C ALA A 86 1.38 7.28 1.72
N LEU A 87 1.86 8.12 2.63
CA LEU A 87 2.31 7.69 3.95
C LEU A 87 1.18 7.14 4.83
N LYS A 88 -0.04 7.68 4.70
CA LYS A 88 -1.23 7.14 5.35
C LYS A 88 -1.59 5.77 4.78
N ILE A 89 -1.60 5.65 3.46
CA ILE A 89 -1.82 4.38 2.77
C ILE A 89 -0.80 3.33 3.23
N ALA A 90 0.47 3.71 3.38
CA ALA A 90 1.50 2.82 3.85
C ALA A 90 1.25 2.36 5.29
N TYR A 91 0.95 3.30 6.20
CA TYR A 91 0.64 3.00 7.60
C TYR A 91 -0.56 2.07 7.74
N ASP A 92 -1.66 2.36 7.06
CA ASP A 92 -2.89 1.55 7.08
C ASP A 92 -2.62 0.15 6.55
N SER A 93 -1.75 0.03 5.53
CA SER A 93 -1.34 -1.26 4.99
C SER A 93 -0.49 -2.07 5.98
N TYR A 94 0.45 -1.43 6.67
CA TYR A 94 1.21 -2.11 7.73
C TYR A 94 0.33 -2.50 8.91
N LYS A 95 -0.59 -1.64 9.33
CA LYS A 95 -1.59 -1.95 10.36
C LYS A 95 -2.40 -3.19 9.96
N LYS A 96 -2.87 -3.24 8.71
CA LYS A 96 -3.61 -4.41 8.20
C LYS A 96 -2.75 -5.69 8.16
N ALA A 97 -1.48 -5.57 7.79
CA ALA A 97 -0.54 -6.69 7.84
C ALA A 97 -0.37 -7.23 9.28
N VAL A 98 -0.31 -6.33 10.27
CA VAL A 98 -0.22 -6.69 11.69
C VAL A 98 -1.49 -7.39 12.19
N GLU A 99 -2.66 -6.96 11.73
CA GLU A 99 -3.94 -7.58 12.07
C GLU A 99 -4.09 -9.00 11.48
N LEU A 100 -3.59 -9.22 10.27
CA LEU A 100 -3.71 -10.49 9.54
C LEU A 100 -2.65 -11.52 9.92
N ASP A 101 -1.47 -11.07 10.36
CA ASP A 101 -0.40 -11.97 10.77
C ASP A 101 -0.61 -12.45 12.21
N LYS A 102 -0.06 -13.63 12.53
CA LYS A 102 -0.09 -14.15 13.90
C LYS A 102 0.70 -13.25 14.83
N LYS A 103 0.35 -13.23 16.12
CA LYS A 103 1.12 -12.51 17.14
C LYS A 103 2.58 -13.00 17.14
N GLY A 104 3.53 -12.07 16.95
CA GLY A 104 4.95 -12.38 16.83
C GLY A 104 5.38 -12.94 15.47
N GLY A 105 4.47 -12.96 14.48
CA GLY A 105 4.80 -13.26 13.09
C GLY A 105 5.74 -12.22 12.48
N GLU A 106 6.36 -12.59 11.36
CA GLU A 106 7.34 -11.76 10.67
C GLU A 106 6.75 -10.40 10.24
N TYR A 107 5.58 -10.42 9.61
CA TYR A 107 4.94 -9.21 9.08
C TYR A 107 4.28 -8.40 10.18
N ALA A 108 3.79 -9.03 11.26
CA ALA A 108 3.40 -8.32 12.46
C ALA A 108 4.58 -7.56 13.09
N THR A 109 5.75 -8.19 13.17
CA THR A 109 6.94 -7.59 13.79
C THR A 109 7.49 -6.46 12.93
N LYS A 110 7.69 -6.71 11.63
CA LYS A 110 8.19 -5.71 10.69
C LYS A 110 7.20 -4.57 10.47
N GLY A 111 5.90 -4.87 10.36
CA GLY A 111 4.84 -3.88 10.19
C GLY A 111 4.80 -2.89 11.36
N LYS A 112 4.87 -3.36 12.60
CA LYS A 112 4.95 -2.47 13.78
C LYS A 112 6.17 -1.55 13.75
N ALA A 113 7.34 -2.08 13.40
CA ALA A 113 8.55 -1.27 13.29
C ALA A 113 8.40 -0.21 12.18
N ARG A 114 7.84 -0.58 11.02
CA ARG A 114 7.57 0.36 9.92
C ARG A 114 6.57 1.45 10.31
N MET A 115 5.48 1.09 10.99
CA MET A 115 4.50 2.05 11.51
C MET A 115 5.14 3.12 12.41
N GLN A 116 6.13 2.74 13.24
CA GLN A 116 6.87 3.69 14.07
C GLN A 116 7.75 4.65 13.26
N ASN A 117 8.31 4.18 12.13
CA ASN A 117 9.18 4.96 11.26
C ASN A 117 8.43 5.97 10.39
N ILE A 118 7.13 5.79 10.16
CA ILE A 118 6.30 6.77 9.42
C ILE A 118 6.06 8.04 10.24
N TYR A 119 6.12 7.98 11.58
CA TYR A 119 5.72 9.12 12.41
C TYR A 119 6.64 10.34 12.24
N PRO A 120 7.99 10.21 12.35
CA PRO A 120 8.87 11.36 12.18
C PRO A 120 8.69 12.13 10.86
N PRO A 121 8.62 11.51 9.66
CA PRO A 121 8.41 12.27 8.43
C PRO A 121 7.03 12.93 8.35
N VAL A 122 5.97 12.31 8.89
CA VAL A 122 4.63 12.93 8.95
C VAL A 122 4.63 14.16 9.84
N PHE A 123 5.18 14.06 11.05
CA PHE A 123 5.27 15.18 11.99
C PHE A 123 6.11 16.33 11.41
N ASN A 124 7.27 16.02 10.82
CA ASN A 124 8.11 17.03 10.18
C ASN A 124 7.41 17.70 8.99
N LYS A 125 6.60 16.96 8.22
CA LYS A 125 5.78 17.54 7.14
C LYS A 125 4.72 18.48 7.70
N ALA A 126 4.07 18.11 8.80
CA ALA A 126 3.10 18.95 9.49
C ALA A 126 3.71 20.29 9.94
N VAL A 127 4.87 20.24 10.60
CA VAL A 127 5.63 21.44 11.01
C VAL A 127 6.00 22.32 9.82
N LYS A 128 6.54 21.72 8.74
CA LYS A 128 6.89 22.47 7.52
C LYS A 128 5.68 23.14 6.87
N ASN A 129 4.54 22.45 6.82
CA ASN A 129 3.30 23.02 6.29
C ASN A 129 2.81 24.17 7.17
N LEU A 130 2.89 24.04 8.49
CA LEU A 130 2.55 25.09 9.44
C LEU A 130 3.44 26.34 9.27
N GLU A 131 4.76 26.16 9.20
CA GLU A 131 5.73 27.23 8.93
C GLU A 131 5.46 27.92 7.58
N ALA A 132 5.06 27.15 6.56
CA ALA A 132 4.67 27.65 5.25
C ALA A 132 3.24 28.22 5.20
N LYS A 133 2.52 28.30 6.33
CA LYS A 133 1.13 28.77 6.44
C LYS A 133 0.12 27.98 5.59
N LYS A 134 0.45 26.73 5.30
CA LYS A 134 -0.43 25.74 4.64
C LYS A 134 -1.24 25.02 5.70
N TYR A 135 -2.21 25.73 6.26
CA TYR A 135 -2.88 25.32 7.50
C TYR A 135 -3.69 24.03 7.33
N ASP A 136 -4.42 23.87 6.22
CA ASP A 136 -5.22 22.68 5.96
C ASP A 136 -4.34 21.43 5.87
N GLU A 137 -3.24 21.50 5.13
CA GLU A 137 -2.30 20.38 4.99
C GLU A 137 -1.45 20.15 6.24
N ALA A 138 -1.29 21.16 7.10
CA ALA A 138 -0.66 21.00 8.41
C ALA A 138 -1.60 20.24 9.36
N ILE A 139 -2.87 20.65 9.43
CA ILE A 139 -3.90 20.03 10.26
C ILE A 139 -4.07 18.56 9.87
N GLU A 140 -4.23 18.25 8.58
CA GLU A 140 -4.35 16.86 8.11
C GLU A 140 -3.16 15.99 8.56
N ALA A 141 -1.95 16.54 8.48
CA ALA A 141 -0.74 15.82 8.89
C ALA A 141 -0.62 15.66 10.42
N PHE A 142 -1.04 16.67 11.20
CA PHE A 142 -1.07 16.57 12.67
C PHE A 142 -2.15 15.59 13.16
N GLU A 143 -3.34 15.61 12.56
CA GLU A 143 -4.39 14.63 12.85
C GLU A 143 -3.93 13.21 12.55
N PHE A 144 -3.25 13.00 11.43
CA PHE A 144 -2.68 11.69 11.12
C PHE A 144 -1.58 11.30 12.13
N ALA A 145 -0.69 12.22 12.51
CA ALA A 145 0.33 11.96 13.54
C ALA A 145 -0.31 11.56 14.89
N LYS A 146 -1.44 12.18 15.23
CA LYS A 146 -2.22 11.87 16.44
C LYS A 146 -2.84 10.48 16.38
N GLU A 147 -3.39 10.08 15.24
CA GLU A 147 -3.90 8.72 15.02
C GLU A 147 -2.81 7.67 15.24
N MET A 148 -1.60 7.95 14.76
CA MET A 148 -0.48 7.02 14.88
C MET A 148 0.02 6.84 16.32
N ARG A 149 -0.07 7.92 17.13
CA ARG A 149 0.40 7.95 18.51
C ARG A 149 -0.63 8.67 19.41
N PRO A 150 -1.78 8.04 19.70
CA PRO A 150 -2.84 8.69 20.46
C PRO A 150 -2.45 9.05 21.91
N ALA A 151 -1.41 8.40 22.45
CA ALA A 151 -0.85 8.66 23.78
C ALA A 151 0.30 9.70 23.78
N ASP A 152 0.72 10.20 22.62
CA ASP A 152 1.77 11.23 22.52
C ASP A 152 1.14 12.62 22.74
N THR A 153 1.35 13.19 23.92
CA THR A 153 0.77 14.47 24.33
C THR A 153 1.36 15.67 23.57
N VAL A 154 2.52 15.52 22.92
CA VAL A 154 3.14 16.58 22.13
C VAL A 154 2.28 16.92 20.91
N VAL A 155 1.62 15.92 20.31
CA VAL A 155 0.78 16.15 19.11
C VAL A 155 -0.42 17.04 19.41
N TYR A 156 -0.97 16.98 20.63
CA TYR A 156 -2.09 17.82 21.07
C TYR A 156 -1.73 19.30 21.22
N LEU A 157 -0.44 19.65 21.24
CA LEU A 157 -0.01 21.06 21.29
C LEU A 157 -0.13 21.76 19.93
N TYR A 158 -0.33 21.00 18.85
CA TYR A 158 -0.31 21.48 17.46
C TYR A 158 -1.61 21.24 16.68
N THR A 159 -2.61 20.60 17.31
CA THR A 159 -3.98 20.40 16.78
C THR A 159 -4.96 21.26 17.54
#